data_AF-A0AAI9PPT9-F1
#
_entry.id   AF-A0AAI9PPT9-F1
#
_cell.length_a   1.000
_cell.length_b   1.000
_cell.length_c   1.000
_cell.angle_alpha   90.00
_cell.angle_beta   90.00
_cell.angle_gamma   90.00
#
_symmetry.space_group_name_H-M   'P 1'
#
loop_
_entity.id
_entity.type
_entity.pdbx_description
1 polymer ?
#
loop_
_entity_poly.entity_id
_entity_poly.type
_entity_poly.pdbx_seq_one_letter_code
_entity_poly.pdbx_strand_id
1 'polypeptide(L)'
;MKRDMDLVRELVLRLESLPMKRGDIFIIGPDDDELKFDNYTVDEVDYHMRLIYEAGLVEDAGAGSMDGYGFERLSWAGHDFADSVRDNAVWTKTKSGAMAAGGFTVQLLVDLAKGYMKKQIEEKTGITL
;
A
#
# COMPACT_ATOMS: atom_id res chain seq x y z
N MET A 1 -13.80 0.71 -10.93
CA MET A 1 -13.01 -0.45 -11.42
C MET A 1 -12.96 -1.49 -10.31
N LYS A 2 -12.45 -2.71 -10.55
CA LYS A 2 -12.27 -3.69 -9.47
C LYS A 2 -11.01 -3.32 -8.68
N ARG A 3 -11.07 -3.39 -7.35
CA ARG A 3 -9.88 -3.20 -6.51
C ARG A 3 -8.88 -4.33 -6.75
N ASP A 4 -7.67 -3.95 -7.13
CA ASP A 4 -6.48 -4.77 -7.26
C ASP A 4 -5.51 -4.44 -6.12
N MET A 5 -5.21 -5.44 -5.30
CA MET A 5 -4.35 -5.25 -4.14
C MET A 5 -2.86 -5.40 -4.46
N ASP A 6 -2.48 -5.98 -5.61
CA ASP A 6 -1.09 -5.93 -6.05
C ASP A 6 -0.73 -4.50 -6.44
N LEU A 7 -1.62 -3.81 -7.17
CA LEU A 7 -1.43 -2.40 -7.49
C LEU A 7 -1.42 -1.52 -6.23
N VAL A 8 -2.32 -1.75 -5.26
CA VAL A 8 -2.27 -1.01 -3.97
C VAL A 8 -0.93 -1.21 -3.26
N ARG A 9 -0.44 -2.45 -3.20
CA ARG A 9 0.87 -2.76 -2.62
C ARG A 9 1.98 -2.00 -3.34
N GLU A 10 2.02 -2.08 -4.66
CA GLU A 10 3.05 -1.44 -5.48
C GLU A 10 3.04 0.09 -5.33
N LEU A 11 1.85 0.71 -5.33
CA LEU A 11 1.69 2.14 -5.13
C LEU A 11 2.17 2.59 -3.74
N VAL A 12 1.74 1.90 -2.66
CA VAL A 12 2.15 2.28 -1.30
C VAL A 12 3.67 2.17 -1.14
N LEU A 13 4.29 1.11 -1.65
CA LEU A 13 5.75 0.94 -1.61
C LEU A 13 6.47 1.98 -2.49
N ARG A 14 5.89 2.37 -3.62
CA ARG A 14 6.43 3.44 -4.48
C ARG A 14 6.37 4.80 -3.78
N LEU A 15 5.23 5.16 -3.21
CA LEU A 15 5.04 6.40 -2.44
C LEU A 15 6.02 6.48 -1.26
N GLU A 16 6.27 5.36 -0.58
CA GLU A 16 7.23 5.30 0.52
C GLU A 16 8.68 5.56 0.06
N SER A 17 9.01 5.17 -1.17
CA SER A 17 10.35 5.33 -1.74
C SER A 17 10.62 6.73 -2.31
N LEU A 18 9.63 7.62 -2.34
CA LEU A 18 9.80 8.97 -2.85
C LEU A 18 10.83 9.75 -2.00
N PRO A 19 11.73 10.53 -2.62
CA PRO A 19 12.81 11.24 -1.92
C PRO A 19 12.31 12.52 -1.20
N MET A 20 11.33 12.36 -0.30
CA MET A 20 10.70 13.45 0.45
C MET A 20 11.67 14.10 1.45
N LYS A 21 11.68 15.43 1.51
CA LYS A 21 12.32 16.20 2.58
C LYS A 21 11.27 16.85 3.47
N ARG A 22 11.74 17.35 4.63
CA ARG A 22 10.87 18.04 5.58
C ARG A 22 10.17 19.23 4.92
N GLY A 23 8.84 19.21 4.91
CA GLY A 23 8.01 20.28 4.36
C GLY A 23 7.72 20.15 2.87
N ASP A 24 8.18 19.08 2.22
CA ASP A 24 7.82 18.79 0.83
C ASP A 24 6.36 18.33 0.74
N ILE A 25 5.69 18.79 -0.32
CA ILE A 25 4.39 18.28 -0.77
C ILE A 25 4.57 17.94 -2.24
N PHE A 26 4.31 16.70 -2.61
CA PHE A 26 4.25 16.30 -4.01
C PHE A 26 2.80 16.42 -4.48
N ILE A 27 2.60 17.03 -5.64
CA ILE A 27 1.35 16.93 -6.37
C ILE A 27 1.55 15.78 -7.34
N ILE A 28 0.88 14.66 -7.07
CA ILE A 28 1.09 13.43 -7.81
C ILE A 28 -0.05 13.23 -8.80
N GLY A 29 0.28 13.33 -10.09
CA GLY A 29 -0.59 12.94 -11.19
C GLY A 29 -0.53 11.42 -11.42
N PRO A 30 -1.63 10.79 -11.86
CA PRO A 30 -1.62 9.36 -12.21
C PRO A 30 -0.78 9.05 -13.46
N ASP A 31 -0.39 10.07 -14.22
CA ASP A 31 0.47 10.00 -15.41
C ASP A 31 1.92 10.48 -15.16
N ASP A 32 2.29 10.77 -13.91
CA ASP A 32 3.66 11.08 -13.52
C ASP A 32 4.56 9.85 -13.72
N ASP A 33 5.80 10.07 -14.19
CA ASP A 33 6.76 8.98 -14.44
C ASP A 33 7.05 8.17 -13.16
N GLU A 34 6.96 8.82 -12.00
CA GLU A 34 7.11 8.23 -10.68
C GLU A 34 6.01 7.22 -10.35
N LEU A 35 4.83 7.34 -10.95
CA LEU A 35 3.68 6.45 -10.76
C LEU A 35 3.29 5.65 -12.01
N LYS A 36 4.12 5.64 -13.05
CA LYS A 36 3.90 4.76 -14.21
C LYS A 36 4.25 3.31 -13.88
N PHE A 37 3.30 2.43 -14.20
CA PHE A 37 3.47 0.98 -14.14
C PHE A 37 3.09 0.38 -15.49
N ASP A 38 4.01 -0.37 -16.11
CA ASP A 38 3.84 -0.89 -17.47
C ASP A 38 2.60 -1.77 -17.66
N ASN A 39 2.11 -2.39 -16.58
CA ASN A 39 0.99 -3.33 -16.61
C ASN A 39 -0.36 -2.70 -16.24
N TYR A 40 -0.40 -1.39 -15.96
CA TYR A 40 -1.62 -0.71 -15.52
C TYR A 40 -1.88 0.57 -16.33
N THR A 41 -3.15 0.85 -16.58
CA THR A 41 -3.56 2.10 -17.23
C THR A 41 -3.52 3.27 -16.24
N VAL A 42 -3.47 4.50 -16.76
CA VAL A 42 -3.57 5.73 -15.94
C VAL A 42 -4.85 5.74 -15.11
N ASP A 43 -5.97 5.29 -15.68
CA ASP A 43 -7.25 5.18 -14.96
C ASP A 43 -7.19 4.14 -13.83
N GLU A 44 -6.45 3.04 -14.02
CA GLU A 44 -6.23 2.04 -12.98
C GLU A 44 -5.42 2.63 -11.84
N VAL A 45 -4.34 3.35 -12.14
CA VAL A 45 -3.50 4.03 -11.16
C VAL A 45 -4.30 5.08 -10.39
N ASP A 46 -5.03 5.97 -11.09
CA ASP A 46 -5.87 7.00 -10.46
C ASP A 46 -6.91 6.39 -9.51
N TYR A 47 -7.63 5.37 -9.97
CA TYR A 47 -8.63 4.70 -9.17
C TYR A 47 -8.05 4.11 -7.87
N HIS A 48 -6.87 3.49 -7.94
CA HIS A 48 -6.24 2.90 -6.75
C HIS A 48 -5.56 3.93 -5.85
N MET A 49 -5.02 5.01 -6.41
CA MET A 49 -4.56 6.16 -5.64
C MET A 49 -5.70 6.72 -4.79
N ARG A 50 -6.88 6.97 -5.38
CA ARG A 50 -8.07 7.38 -4.60
C ARG A 50 -8.38 6.40 -3.47
N LEU A 51 -8.34 5.09 -3.71
CA LEU A 51 -8.59 4.08 -2.67
C LEU A 51 -7.56 4.12 -1.53
N ILE A 52 -6.29 4.41 -1.81
CA ILE A 52 -5.21 4.54 -0.82
C ILE A 52 -5.47 5.75 0.09
N TYR A 53 -5.89 6.88 -0.49
CA TYR A 53 -6.31 8.08 0.25
C TYR A 53 -7.55 7.81 1.10
N GLU A 54 -8.59 7.21 0.52
CA GLU A 54 -9.83 6.84 1.24
C GLU A 54 -9.57 5.86 2.40
N ALA A 55 -8.59 4.97 2.25
CA ALA A 55 -8.17 4.03 3.29
C ALA A 55 -7.30 4.66 4.39
N GLY A 56 -6.90 5.93 4.24
CA GLY A 56 -6.06 6.66 5.20
C GLY A 56 -4.65 6.10 5.31
N LEU A 57 -4.11 5.50 4.24
CA LEU A 57 -2.74 4.98 4.21
C LEU A 57 -1.70 6.08 3.96
N VAL A 58 -2.14 7.26 3.51
CA VAL A 58 -1.30 8.43 3.23
C VAL A 58 -1.91 9.67 3.87
N GLU A 59 -1.07 10.66 4.15
CA GLU A 59 -1.50 11.98 4.60
C GLU A 59 -1.78 12.87 3.38
N ASP A 60 -3.00 13.39 3.30
CA ASP A 60 -3.40 14.34 2.27
C ASP A 60 -2.96 15.75 2.64
N ALA A 61 -2.05 16.29 1.84
CA ALA A 61 -1.52 17.64 2.01
C ALA A 61 -2.41 18.73 1.39
N GLY A 62 -3.51 18.33 0.74
CA GLY A 62 -4.40 19.18 -0.02
C GLY A 62 -3.95 19.34 -1.47
N ALA A 63 -4.78 18.82 -2.38
CA ALA A 63 -4.85 19.19 -3.80
C ALA A 63 -6.23 18.77 -4.32
N GLY A 64 -6.86 19.60 -5.16
CA GLY A 64 -8.11 19.23 -5.81
C GLY A 64 -7.87 18.24 -6.94
N SER A 65 -8.81 17.32 -7.18
CA SER A 65 -8.70 16.23 -8.17
C SER A 65 -8.48 16.65 -9.63
N MET A 66 -8.38 17.95 -9.93
CA MET A 66 -8.06 18.46 -11.27
C MET A 66 -6.55 18.57 -11.51
N ASP A 67 -5.73 18.70 -10.46
CA ASP A 67 -4.28 18.93 -10.58
C ASP A 67 -3.44 17.75 -10.08
N GLY A 68 -4.07 16.74 -9.45
CA GLY A 68 -3.40 15.55 -8.88
C GLY A 68 -3.75 15.33 -7.40
N TYR A 69 -3.03 14.41 -6.75
CA TYR A 69 -3.17 14.10 -5.32
C TYR A 69 -2.06 14.77 -4.52
N GLY A 70 -2.41 15.52 -3.47
CA GLY A 70 -1.44 16.11 -2.57
C GLY A 70 -0.87 15.06 -1.63
N PHE A 71 0.41 14.74 -1.75
CA PHE A 71 1.09 13.73 -0.96
C PHE A 71 2.20 14.36 -0.10
N GLU A 72 2.08 14.19 1.22
CA GLU A 72 3.15 14.58 2.17
C GLU A 72 3.97 13.37 2.63
N ARG A 73 3.30 12.31 3.08
CA ARG A 73 3.93 11.08 3.60
C ARG A 73 2.91 9.95 3.72
N LEU A 74 3.40 8.74 4.01
CA LEU A 74 2.54 7.69 4.52
C LEU A 74 2.03 8.05 5.91
N SER A 75 0.80 7.62 6.21
CA SER A 75 0.29 7.63 7.58
C SER A 75 0.98 6.51 8.39
N TRP A 76 0.75 6.49 9.72
CA TRP A 76 1.23 5.37 10.53
C TRP A 76 0.67 4.02 10.06
N ALA A 77 -0.62 4.00 9.69
CA ALA A 77 -1.27 2.82 9.11
C ALA A 77 -0.67 2.45 7.73
N GLY A 78 -0.27 3.45 6.95
CA GLY A 78 0.47 3.27 5.71
C GLY A 78 1.79 2.53 5.92
N HIS A 79 2.61 2.97 6.88
CA HIS A 79 3.87 2.29 7.21
C HIS A 79 3.64 0.86 7.72
N ASP A 80 2.67 0.66 8.62
CA ASP A 80 2.27 -0.67 9.09
C ASP A 80 1.88 -1.59 7.92
N PHE A 81 1.11 -1.07 6.96
CA PHE A 81 0.73 -1.80 5.76
C PHE A 81 1.95 -2.12 4.90
N ALA A 82 2.76 -1.12 4.56
CA ALA A 82 3.97 -1.26 3.74
C ALA A 82 4.90 -2.35 4.27
N ASP A 83 5.21 -2.32 5.57
CA ASP A 83 6.07 -3.32 6.21
C ASP A 83 5.45 -4.71 6.22
N SER A 84 4.13 -4.81 6.40
CA SER A 84 3.43 -6.10 6.39
C SER A 84 3.41 -6.78 5.01
N VAL A 85 3.53 -6.01 3.93
CA VAL A 85 3.47 -6.51 2.54
C VAL A 85 4.81 -6.43 1.80
N ARG A 86 5.87 -5.90 2.42
CA ARG A 86 7.17 -5.68 1.76
C ARG A 86 7.80 -6.99 1.28
N ASP A 87 7.81 -8.01 2.13
CA ASP A 87 8.39 -9.31 1.81
C ASP A 87 7.52 -10.09 0.81
N ASN A 88 8.10 -10.46 -0.33
CA ASN A 88 7.38 -11.16 -1.41
C ASN A 88 6.82 -12.53 -0.97
N ALA A 89 7.52 -13.26 -0.08
CA ALA A 89 7.06 -14.55 0.39
C ALA A 89 5.89 -14.40 1.38
N VAL A 90 5.93 -13.40 2.25
CA VAL A 90 4.82 -13.02 3.12
C VAL A 90 3.62 -12.58 2.28
N TRP A 91 3.83 -11.68 1.30
CA TRP A 91 2.74 -11.21 0.44
C TRP A 91 2.06 -12.35 -0.32
N THR A 92 2.84 -13.25 -0.91
CA THR A 92 2.31 -14.41 -1.65
C THR A 92 1.43 -15.29 -0.75
N LYS A 93 1.85 -15.53 0.50
CA LYS A 93 1.08 -16.30 1.48
C LYS A 93 -0.18 -15.55 1.91
N THR A 94 -0.08 -14.26 2.18
CA THR A 94 -1.21 -13.38 2.55
C THR A 94 -2.28 -13.38 1.46
N LYS A 95 -1.90 -13.19 0.19
CA LYS A 95 -2.80 -13.24 -0.95
C LYS A 95 -3.47 -14.61 -1.09
N SER A 96 -2.70 -15.69 -0.97
CA SER A 96 -3.24 -17.06 -1.02
C SER A 96 -4.25 -17.33 0.09
N GLY A 97 -3.96 -16.89 1.32
CA GLY A 97 -4.86 -17.02 2.47
C GLY A 97 -6.15 -16.23 2.30
N ALA A 98 -6.07 -14.98 1.85
CA ALA A 98 -7.25 -14.14 1.61
C ALA A 98 -8.14 -14.70 0.47
N MET A 99 -7.54 -15.19 -0.62
CA MET A 99 -8.29 -15.88 -1.69
C MET A 99 -9.02 -17.12 -1.16
N ALA A 100 -8.34 -17.93 -0.33
CA ALA A 100 -8.95 -19.12 0.28
C ALA A 100 -10.10 -18.77 1.25
N ALA A 101 -10.05 -17.62 1.92
CA ALA A 101 -11.11 -17.11 2.79
C ALA A 101 -12.30 -16.50 2.02
N GLY A 102 -12.23 -16.40 0.69
CA GLY A 102 -13.30 -15.85 -0.16
C GLY A 102 -13.50 -14.34 -0.04
N GLY A 103 -12.57 -13.62 0.60
CA GLY A 103 -12.68 -12.19 0.88
C GLY A 103 -11.32 -11.52 0.85
N PHE A 104 -11.29 -10.27 0.38
CA PHE A 104 -10.05 -9.55 0.11
C PHE A 104 -10.16 -8.11 0.63
N THR A 105 -10.26 -7.93 1.95
CA THR A 105 -10.31 -6.60 2.60
C THR A 105 -8.92 -6.18 3.06
N VAL A 106 -8.65 -4.87 3.12
CA VAL A 106 -7.36 -4.32 3.62
C VAL A 106 -7.09 -4.83 5.04
N GLN A 107 -8.09 -4.80 5.91
CA GLN A 107 -7.97 -5.30 7.28
C GLN A 107 -7.58 -6.78 7.32
N LEU A 108 -8.22 -7.63 6.51
CA LEU A 108 -7.90 -9.06 6.47
C LEU A 108 -6.47 -9.32 5.99
N LEU A 109 -5.99 -8.54 5.04
CA LEU A 109 -4.61 -8.66 4.54
C LEU A 109 -3.60 -8.26 5.62
N VAL A 110 -3.87 -7.16 6.34
CA VAL A 110 -3.05 -6.73 7.48
C VAL A 110 -3.04 -7.80 8.58
N ASP A 111 -4.21 -8.37 8.92
CA ASP A 111 -4.33 -9.39 9.96
C ASP A 111 -3.59 -10.68 9.60
N LEU A 112 -3.71 -11.13 8.34
CA LEU A 112 -3.00 -12.31 7.83
C LEU A 112 -1.48 -12.08 7.80
N ALA A 113 -1.03 -10.93 7.29
CA ALA A 113 0.39 -10.58 7.25
C ALA A 113 0.99 -10.51 8.67
N LYS A 114 0.31 -9.84 9.61
CA LYS A 114 0.68 -9.80 11.03
C LYS A 114 0.73 -11.21 11.63
N GLY A 115 -0.25 -12.07 11.33
CA GLY A 115 -0.26 -13.48 11.76
C GLY A 115 0.94 -14.28 11.23
N TYR A 116 1.30 -14.11 9.95
CA TYR A 116 2.48 -14.77 9.38
C TYR A 116 3.79 -14.26 9.98
N MET A 117 3.91 -12.95 10.22
CA MET A 117 5.08 -12.38 10.88
C MET A 117 5.24 -12.90 12.31
N LYS A 118 4.14 -13.00 13.09
CA LYS A 118 4.18 -13.59 14.43
C LYS A 118 4.72 -15.01 14.43
N LYS A 119 4.25 -15.86 13.50
CA LYS A 119 4.78 -17.23 13.32
C LYS A 119 6.27 -17.22 13.01
N GLN A 120 6.73 -16.36 12.10
CA GLN A 120 8.16 -16.26 11.79
C GLN A 120 9.00 -15.77 12.98
N ILE A 121 8.48 -14.84 13.79
CA ILE A 121 9.17 -14.36 14.99
C ILE A 121 9.29 -15.50 16.00
N GLU A 122 8.22 -16.25 16.24
CA GLU A 122 8.25 -17.41 17.12
C GLU A 122 9.27 -18.46 16.64
N GLU A 123 9.27 -18.80 15.35
CA GLU A 123 10.23 -19.73 14.75
C GLU A 123 11.69 -19.26 14.88
N LYS A 124 11.96 -17.95 14.74
CA LYS A 124 13.33 -17.40 14.73
C LYS A 124 13.86 -17.03 16.11
N THR A 125 12.99 -16.64 17.03
CA THR A 125 13.37 -16.05 18.33
C THR A 125 12.97 -16.92 19.53
N GLY A 126 12.06 -17.88 19.33
CA GLY A 126 11.44 -18.65 20.42
C GLY A 126 10.45 -17.85 21.28
N ILE A 127 10.13 -16.60 20.90
CA ILE A 127 9.18 -15.74 21.60
C ILE A 127 7.81 -15.81 20.92
N THR A 128 6.79 -16.26 21.65
CA THR A 128 5.39 -16.26 21.19
C THR A 128 4.74 -14.90 21.44
N LEU A 129 4.08 -14.34 20.40
CA LEU A 129 3.47 -12.99 20.36
C LEU A 129 1.95 -13.00 20.11
#